data_AF-A0A940LLN1-F1
#
_entry.id   AF-A0A940LLN1-F1
#
_cell.length_a   1.000
_cell.length_b   1.000
_cell.length_c   1.000
_cell.angle_alpha   90.00
_cell.angle_beta   90.00
_cell.angle_gamma   90.00
#
_symmetry.space_group_name_H-M   'P 1'
#
loop_
_entity.id
_entity.type
_entity.pdbx_description
1 polymer ?
#
loop_
_entity_poly.entity_id
_entity_poly.type
_entity_poly.pdbx_seq_one_letter_code
_entity_poly.pdbx_strand_id
1 'polypeptide(L)'
;MDQDEINRQLDSMAAEAAAAGDDGLLPGLIYLHPDTYIRHAIRTTTTSPIRGMRLRGIRVWVSREFEDRIAPRKDLSALDPDMLGAFEDLEPLA
;
A
#
# COMPACT_ATOMS: atom_id res chain seq x y z
N MET A 1 9.50 -9.41 -1.49
CA MET A 1 8.04 -9.60 -1.52
C MET A 1 7.55 -9.61 -2.97
N ASP A 2 6.69 -10.55 -3.38
CA ASP A 2 6.15 -10.58 -4.76
C ASP A 2 4.70 -10.06 -4.85
N GLN A 3 4.16 -9.92 -6.08
CA GLN A 3 2.82 -9.36 -6.27
C GLN A 3 1.71 -10.21 -5.63
N ASP A 4 1.83 -11.53 -5.68
CA ASP A 4 0.83 -12.44 -5.12
C ASP A 4 0.88 -12.44 -3.59
N GLU A 5 2.06 -12.29 -3.02
CA GLU A 5 2.28 -12.06 -1.60
C GLU A 5 1.65 -10.74 -1.15
N ILE A 6 1.87 -9.63 -1.88
CA ILE A 6 1.23 -8.34 -1.58
C ILE A 6 -0.28 -8.48 -1.62
N ASN A 7 -0.83 -9.08 -2.66
CA ASN A 7 -2.28 -9.26 -2.80
C ASN A 7 -2.87 -10.03 -1.61
N ARG A 8 -2.25 -11.14 -1.20
CA ARG A 8 -2.69 -11.91 -0.03
C ARG A 8 -2.63 -11.11 1.27
N GLN A 9 -1.57 -10.32 1.48
CA GLN A 9 -1.46 -9.47 2.66
C GLN A 9 -2.53 -8.38 2.67
N LEU A 10 -2.78 -7.71 1.54
CA LEU A 10 -3.84 -6.70 1.42
C LEU A 10 -5.22 -7.28 1.73
N ASP A 11 -5.54 -8.46 1.19
CA ASP A 11 -6.82 -9.12 1.41
C ASP A 11 -6.96 -9.57 2.89
N SER A 12 -5.87 -10.04 3.50
CA SER A 12 -5.84 -10.37 4.93
C SER A 12 -6.10 -9.15 5.81
N MET A 13 -5.45 -8.03 5.53
CA MET A 13 -5.64 -6.78 6.28
C MET A 13 -7.07 -6.25 6.14
N ALA A 14 -7.65 -6.33 4.94
CA ALA A 14 -9.04 -5.93 4.71
C ALA A 14 -10.03 -6.81 5.49
N ALA A 15 -9.81 -8.12 5.51
CA ALA A 15 -10.61 -9.06 6.28
C ALA A 15 -10.48 -8.80 7.79
N GLU A 16 -9.27 -8.51 8.28
CA GLU A 16 -9.01 -8.18 9.68
C GLU A 16 -9.70 -6.88 10.09
N ALA A 17 -9.57 -5.82 9.29
CA ALA A 17 -10.25 -4.54 9.52
C ALA A 17 -11.77 -4.71 9.59
N ALA A 18 -12.35 -5.47 8.66
CA ALA A 18 -13.77 -5.76 8.64
C ALA A 18 -14.24 -6.58 9.86
N ALA A 19 -13.45 -7.57 10.29
CA ALA A 19 -13.75 -8.38 11.47
C ALA A 19 -13.65 -7.59 12.78
N ALA A 20 -12.68 -6.67 12.87
CA ALA A 20 -12.48 -5.80 14.04
C ALA A 20 -13.40 -4.58 14.05
N GLY A 21 -13.95 -4.18 12.89
CA GLY A 21 -14.64 -2.90 12.72
C GLY A 21 -13.72 -1.69 12.90
N ASP A 22 -12.43 -1.84 12.55
CA ASP A 22 -11.40 -0.80 12.71
C ASP A 22 -10.78 -0.43 11.35
N ASP A 23 -11.22 0.71 10.81
CA ASP A 23 -10.69 1.26 9.55
C ASP A 23 -9.20 1.62 9.62
N GLY A 24 -8.65 1.78 10.82
CA GLY A 24 -7.21 2.00 11.04
C GLY A 24 -6.35 0.81 10.61
N LEU A 25 -6.93 -0.40 10.55
CA LEU A 25 -6.27 -1.63 10.10
C LEU A 25 -6.26 -1.79 8.58
N LEU A 26 -7.05 -0.99 7.84
CA LEU A 26 -7.01 -1.04 6.39
C LEU A 26 -5.60 -0.69 5.88
N PRO A 27 -5.18 -1.26 4.74
CA PRO A 27 -3.92 -0.88 4.12
C PRO A 27 -3.88 0.62 3.82
N GLY A 28 -2.75 1.24 4.16
CA GLY A 28 -2.51 2.66 3.91
C GLY A 28 -1.42 2.91 2.88
N LEU A 29 -0.27 2.26 3.04
CA LEU A 29 0.91 2.51 2.20
C LEU A 29 1.75 1.25 2.05
N ILE A 30 2.22 0.98 0.83
CA ILE A 30 3.17 -0.09 0.55
C ILE A 30 4.57 0.54 0.43
N TYR A 31 5.50 0.08 1.26
CA TYR A 31 6.91 0.40 1.16
C TYR A 31 7.63 -0.75 0.46
N LEU A 32 8.47 -0.42 -0.53
CA LEU A 32 9.24 -1.41 -1.28
C LEU A 32 10.69 -0.98 -1.42
N HIS A 33 11.59 -1.95 -1.33
CA HIS A 33 12.94 -1.79 -1.81
C HIS A 33 12.96 -1.81 -3.36
N PRO A 34 13.80 -1.00 -4.04
CA PRO A 34 13.90 -0.97 -5.49
C PRO A 34 14.15 -2.34 -6.13
N ASP A 35 14.98 -3.17 -5.49
CA ASP A 35 15.30 -4.50 -6.02
C ASP A 35 14.07 -5.41 -6.07
N THR A 36 13.19 -5.30 -5.09
CA THR A 36 11.91 -6.00 -5.08
C THR A 36 11.00 -5.49 -6.18
N TYR A 37 10.83 -4.16 -6.23
CA TYR A 37 9.95 -3.51 -7.19
C TYR A 37 10.30 -3.87 -8.64
N ILE A 38 11.60 -3.82 -8.97
CA ILE A 38 12.11 -4.12 -10.31
C ILE A 38 12.05 -5.63 -10.60
N ARG A 39 12.45 -6.49 -9.66
CA ARG A 39 12.54 -7.94 -9.88
C ARG A 39 11.19 -8.60 -10.13
N HIS A 40 10.16 -8.17 -9.40
CA HIS A 40 8.84 -8.80 -9.45
C HIS A 40 7.87 -8.11 -10.40
N ALA A 41 8.29 -7.02 -11.07
CA ALA A 41 7.48 -6.27 -12.03
C ALA A 41 6.06 -5.97 -11.50
N ILE A 42 5.98 -5.51 -10.25
CA ILE A 42 4.71 -5.21 -9.58
C ILE A 42 3.95 -4.20 -10.43
N ARG A 43 2.79 -4.62 -10.96
CA ARG A 43 2.01 -3.80 -11.89
C ARG A 43 1.33 -2.67 -11.14
N THR A 44 1.82 -1.47 -11.35
CA THR A 44 1.24 -0.25 -10.78
C THR A 44 0.67 0.65 -11.86
N THR A 45 -0.24 1.52 -11.46
CA THR A 45 -0.82 2.56 -12.31
C THR A 45 -0.57 3.92 -11.69
N THR A 46 -0.21 4.91 -12.50
CA THR A 46 -0.16 6.32 -12.10
C THR A 46 -1.39 7.02 -12.67
N THR A 47 -2.40 7.24 -11.82
CA THR A 47 -3.66 7.88 -12.23
C THR A 47 -3.71 9.37 -11.92
N SER A 48 -2.81 9.87 -11.06
CA SER A 48 -2.72 11.29 -10.72
C SER A 48 -1.26 11.71 -10.43
N PRO A 49 -0.80 12.86 -10.97
CA PRO A 49 0.55 13.37 -10.71
C PRO A 49 0.85 13.64 -9.24
N ILE A 50 -0.15 14.05 -8.47
CA ILE A 50 -0.03 14.36 -7.03
C ILE A 50 0.11 13.06 -6.21
N ARG A 51 -0.47 11.97 -6.72
CA ARG A 51 -0.69 10.73 -5.97
C ARG A 51 0.36 9.66 -6.25
N GLY A 52 1.07 9.76 -7.38
CA GLY A 52 2.13 8.84 -7.76
C GLY A 52 1.63 7.44 -8.17
N MET A 53 2.52 6.45 -8.03
CA MET A 53 2.27 5.05 -8.40
C MET A 53 1.38 4.36 -7.36
N ARG A 54 0.44 3.52 -7.84
CA ARG A 54 -0.50 2.79 -7.00
C ARG A 54 -0.68 1.34 -7.43
N LEU A 55 -0.97 0.47 -6.47
CA LEU A 55 -1.39 -0.91 -6.66
C LEU A 55 -2.76 -1.09 -5.99
N ARG A 56 -3.80 -1.42 -6.76
CA ARG A 56 -5.19 -1.59 -6.27
C ARG A 56 -5.69 -0.41 -5.43
N GLY A 57 -5.45 0.82 -5.89
CA GLY A 57 -5.80 2.04 -5.13
C GLY A 57 -4.83 2.40 -3.98
N ILE A 58 -3.95 1.49 -3.55
CA ILE A 58 -2.99 1.73 -2.46
C ILE A 58 -1.70 2.34 -3.00
N ARG A 59 -1.19 3.37 -2.32
CA ARG A 59 0.03 4.08 -2.72
C ARG A 59 1.26 3.17 -2.54
N VAL A 60 2.22 3.31 -3.45
CA VAL A 60 3.49 2.57 -3.41
C VAL A 60 4.66 3.55 -3.30
N TRP A 61 5.48 3.41 -2.26
CA TRP A 61 6.71 4.14 -2.05
C TRP A 61 7.91 3.23 -2.21
N VAL A 62 8.86 3.67 -3.04
CA VAL A 62 10.05 2.89 -3.38
C VAL A 62 11.30 3.67 -3.00
N SER A 63 12.13 3.13 -2.11
CA SER A 63 13.40 3.73 -1.69
C SER A 63 14.37 2.66 -1.21
N ARG A 64 15.67 2.88 -1.39
CA ARG A 64 16.72 1.99 -0.85
C ARG A 64 16.73 1.92 0.69
N GLU A 65 16.11 2.90 1.34
CA GLU A 65 15.98 2.98 2.79
C GLU A 65 14.80 2.14 3.33
N PHE A 66 13.95 1.60 2.45
CA PHE A 66 12.77 0.86 2.85
C PHE A 66 13.01 -0.65 2.85
N GLU A 67 12.52 -1.28 3.91
CA GLU A 67 12.20 -2.71 3.89
C GLU A 67 10.80 -2.91 3.30
N ASP A 68 10.63 -4.01 2.56
CA ASP A 68 9.36 -4.40 1.96
C ASP A 68 8.29 -4.61 3.05
N ARG A 69 7.25 -3.77 3.07
CA ARG A 69 6.13 -3.92 4.02
C ARG A 69 4.86 -3.20 3.56
N ILE A 70 3.72 -3.65 4.09
CA ILE A 70 2.44 -2.96 4.00
C ILE A 70 2.13 -2.34 5.36
N ALA A 71 1.95 -1.02 5.39
CA ALA A 71 1.63 -0.29 6.61
C ALA A 71 0.11 -0.05 6.72
N PRO A 72 -0.50 -0.36 7.88
CA PRO A 72 -1.89 -0.01 8.13
C PRO A 72 -2.04 1.50 8.33
N ARG A 73 -3.22 2.04 8.04
CA ARG A 73 -3.50 3.49 8.13
C ARG A 73 -3.15 4.08 9.49
N LYS A 74 -3.45 3.37 10.57
CA LYS A 74 -3.20 3.82 11.94
C LYS A 74 -1.71 4.10 12.22
N ASP A 75 -0.80 3.33 11.61
CA ASP A 75 0.65 3.47 11.80
C ASP A 75 1.24 4.66 11.03
N LEU A 76 0.45 5.25 10.12
CA LEU A 76 0.86 6.35 9.27
C LEU A 76 0.36 7.72 9.76
N SER A 77 -0.36 7.74 10.88
CA SER A 77 -0.93 8.96 11.48
C SER A 77 0.11 10.01 11.87
N ALA A 78 1.37 9.60 12.06
CA ALA A 78 2.49 10.49 12.38
C ALA A 78 3.18 11.11 11.14
N LEU A 79 2.82 10.69 9.93
CA LEU A 79 3.39 11.25 8.70
C LEU A 79 2.68 12.55 8.32
N ASP A 80 3.40 13.44 7.65
CA ASP A 80 2.85 14.70 7.15
C ASP A 80 1.66 14.43 6.20
N PRO A 81 0.45 14.93 6.51
CA PRO A 81 -0.73 14.77 5.68
C PRO A 81 -0.55 15.27 4.24
N ASP A 82 0.27 16.30 4.03
CA ASP A 82 0.55 16.84 2.71
C ASP A 82 1.42 15.87 1.88
N MET A 83 2.24 15.05 2.53
CA MET A 83 3.02 13.99 1.88
C MET A 83 2.19 12.73 1.63
N LEU A 84 1.37 12.32 2.60
CA LEU A 84 0.62 11.06 2.53
C LEU A 84 -0.64 11.18 1.68
N GLY A 85 -1.29 12.35 1.67
CA GLY A 85 -2.60 12.58 1.09
C GLY A 85 -3.70 11.73 1.75
N ALA A 86 -4.90 11.75 1.14
CA ALA A 86 -5.99 10.89 1.59
C ALA A 86 -5.71 9.41 1.29
N PHE A 87 -6.11 8.54 2.21
CA PHE A 87 -6.15 7.10 1.97
C PHE A 87 -7.24 6.77 0.96
N GLU A 88 -6.98 5.74 0.16
CA GLU A 88 -7.94 5.18 -0.77
C GLU A 88 -8.18 3.73 -0.38
N ASP A 89 -9.38 3.25 -0.64
CA ASP A 89 -9.75 1.88 -0.35
C ASP A 89 -9.18 0.95 -1.42
N LEU A 90 -9.03 -0.31 -1.02
CA LEU A 90 -8.58 -1.36 -1.91
C LEU A 90 -9.54 -1.51 -3.09
N GLU A 91 -8.99 -1.42 -4.29
CA GLU A 91 -9.72 -1.83 -5.47
C GLU A 91 -9.76 -3.37 -5.55
N PRO A 92 -10.86 -3.94 -6.08
CA PRO A 92 -10.94 -5.37 -6.35
C PRO A 92 -9.80 -5.82 -7.25
N LEU A 93 -9.34 -7.07 -7.09
CA LEU A 93 -8.49 -7.71 -8.09
C LEU A 93 -9.28 -7.80 -9.40
N ALA A 94 -8.78 -7.16 -10.45
CA ALA A 94 -9.33 -7.20 -11.80
C ALA A 94 -9.02 -8.53 -12.50
#